data_AF-A0A8C4M0B7-F1
#
_entry.id   AF-A0A8C4M0B7-F1
#
_cell.length_a   1.000
_cell.length_b   1.000
_cell.length_c   1.000
_cell.angle_alpha   90.00
_cell.angle_beta   90.00
_cell.angle_gamma   90.00
#
_symmetry.space_group_name_H-M   'P 1'
#
loop_
_entity.id
_entity.type
_entity.pdbx_description
1 polymer ?
#
loop_
_entity_poly.entity_id
_entity_poly.type
_entity_poly.pdbx_seq_one_letter_code
_entity_poly.pdbx_strand_id
1 'polypeptide(L)'
;MCPTEKYPEAVHLAEGAASSCMGVRSASQPGFEVVIVWRIQIDDEGKVLPKLDLLTQVPQRVLELDKNRVIETAPLGFRNLLGVLGIEATLESLIKLLCTEEHARSRH
;
A
#
# COMPACT_ATOMS: atom_id res chain seq x y z
N MET A 1 -15.90 8.48 1.12
CA MET A 1 -16.06 7.09 1.61
C MET A 1 -14.71 6.61 2.07
N CYS A 2 -14.66 5.88 3.19
CA CYS A 2 -13.42 5.33 3.70
C CYS A 2 -12.90 4.21 2.77
N PRO A 3 -11.58 4.02 2.59
CA PRO A 3 -11.04 2.97 1.73
C PRO A 3 -11.54 1.55 2.09
N THR A 4 -11.74 1.26 3.39
CA THR A 4 -12.30 0.00 3.89
C THR A 4 -13.76 -0.23 3.50
N GLU A 5 -14.55 0.83 3.36
CA GLU A 5 -15.95 0.74 2.89
C GLU A 5 -16.01 0.56 1.37
N LYS A 6 -15.07 1.18 0.67
CA LYS A 6 -15.01 1.17 -0.80
C LYS A 6 -14.40 -0.13 -1.35
N TYR A 7 -13.48 -0.74 -0.61
CA TYR A 7 -12.74 -1.94 -1.02
C TYR A 7 -12.62 -2.97 0.13
N PRO A 8 -13.74 -3.48 0.66
CA PRO A 8 -13.73 -4.31 1.88
C PRO A 8 -12.95 -5.62 1.75
N GLU A 9 -12.85 -6.18 0.55
CA GLU A 9 -12.11 -7.45 0.32
C GLU A 9 -10.59 -7.24 0.26
N ALA A 10 -10.16 -6.06 -0.21
CA ALA A 10 -8.75 -5.75 -0.45
C ALA A 10 -8.10 -4.99 0.71
N VAL A 11 -8.84 -4.06 1.32
CA VAL A 11 -8.34 -3.12 2.32
C VAL A 11 -8.76 -3.53 3.72
N HIS A 12 -7.80 -3.62 4.64
CA HIS A 12 -8.06 -3.92 6.03
C HIS A 12 -7.18 -3.11 6.98
N LEU A 13 -7.68 -2.92 8.21
CA LEU A 13 -7.03 -2.21 9.29
C LEU A 13 -6.96 -3.14 10.50
N ALA A 14 -5.75 -3.51 10.94
CA ALA A 14 -5.57 -4.47 12.02
C ALA A 14 -6.23 -4.02 13.34
N GLU A 15 -6.20 -2.73 13.64
CA GLU A 15 -6.77 -2.12 14.86
C GLU A 15 -7.94 -1.19 14.54
N GLY A 16 -8.59 -1.37 13.38
CA GLY A 16 -9.68 -0.49 12.93
C GLY A 16 -9.22 0.96 12.75
N ALA A 17 -10.07 1.92 13.10
CA ALA A 17 -9.81 3.35 12.89
C ALA A 17 -8.59 3.89 13.65
N ALA A 18 -8.15 3.21 14.72
CA ALA A 18 -7.00 3.60 15.53
C ALA A 18 -5.66 3.04 15.02
N SER A 19 -5.70 2.21 13.96
CA SER A 19 -4.51 1.57 13.40
C SER A 19 -3.43 2.60 13.03
N SER A 20 -2.17 2.17 13.03
CA SER A 20 -1.04 2.92 12.45
C SER A 20 -0.68 2.44 11.03
N CYS A 21 -1.39 1.43 10.54
CA CYS A 21 -1.17 0.85 9.23
C CYS A 21 -2.45 0.38 8.54
N MET A 22 -2.38 0.25 7.22
CA MET A 22 -3.43 -0.27 6.35
C MET A 22 -2.83 -1.32 5.42
N GLY A 23 -3.37 -2.53 5.47
CA GLY A 23 -2.99 -3.61 4.57
C GLY A 23 -3.85 -3.58 3.31
N VAL A 24 -3.21 -3.75 2.16
CA VAL A 24 -3.87 -3.87 0.84
C VAL A 24 -3.41 -5.17 0.20
N ARG A 25 -4.33 -6.12 0.08
CA ARG A 25 -4.08 -7.44 -0.50
C ARG A 25 -4.40 -7.42 -1.98
N SER A 26 -3.58 -8.11 -2.77
CA SER A 26 -3.89 -8.32 -4.17
C SER A 26 -4.96 -9.40 -4.33
N ALA A 27 -6.01 -9.10 -5.10
CA ALA A 27 -7.04 -10.08 -5.42
C ALA A 27 -6.52 -11.16 -6.39
N SER A 28 -5.57 -10.82 -7.27
CA SER A 28 -5.00 -11.72 -8.27
C SER A 28 -3.83 -12.55 -7.77
N GLN A 29 -3.17 -12.13 -6.68
CA GLN A 29 -1.97 -12.79 -6.15
C GLN A 29 -2.11 -13.10 -4.66
N PRO A 30 -2.68 -14.27 -4.30
CA PRO A 30 -2.79 -14.70 -2.90
C PRO A 30 -1.42 -14.74 -2.22
N GLY A 31 -1.31 -14.08 -1.06
CA GLY A 31 -0.06 -13.99 -0.29
C GLY A 31 0.86 -12.82 -0.69
N PHE A 32 0.44 -11.97 -1.64
CA PHE A 32 1.07 -10.67 -1.88
C PHE A 32 0.28 -9.58 -1.17
N GLU A 33 0.97 -8.82 -0.33
CA GLU A 33 0.38 -7.73 0.44
C GLU A 33 1.30 -6.51 0.47
N VAL A 34 0.67 -5.35 0.41
CA VAL A 34 1.32 -4.06 0.61
C VAL A 34 0.73 -3.41 1.84
N VAL A 35 1.58 -3.08 2.80
CA VAL A 35 1.20 -2.43 4.06
C VAL A 35 1.64 -0.97 4.00
N ILE A 36 0.67 -0.07 4.07
CA ILE A 36 0.92 1.36 4.18
C ILE A 36 0.98 1.70 5.66
N VAL A 37 2.07 2.33 6.10
CA VAL A 37 2.27 2.70 7.51
C VAL A 37 2.31 4.22 7.62
N TRP A 38 1.56 4.80 8.54
CA TRP A 38 1.68 6.20 8.93
C TRP A 38 2.41 6.32 10.26
N ARG A 39 3.43 7.17 10.26
CA ARG A 39 4.23 7.49 11.43
C ARG A 39 4.22 8.99 11.66
N ILE A 40 4.12 9.37 12.93
CA ILE A 40 4.34 10.75 13.35
C ILE A 40 5.82 10.85 13.71
N GLN A 41 6.55 11.71 13.01
CA GLN A 41 7.93 12.04 13.34
C GLN A 41 7.97 13.45 13.91
N ILE A 42 8.91 13.71 14.82
CA ILE A 42 9.19 15.04 15.34
C ILE A 42 10.63 15.34 14.97
N ASP A 43 10.87 16.44 14.27
CA ASP A 43 12.24 16.88 13.96
C ASP A 43 12.91 17.56 15.15
N ASP A 44 14.18 17.92 14.99
CA ASP A 44 15.00 18.48 16.05
C ASP A 44 14.49 19.86 16.51
N GLU A 45 13.70 20.53 15.67
CA GLU A 45 13.01 21.79 15.96
C GLU A 45 11.64 21.59 16.65
N GLY A 46 11.23 20.34 16.90
CA GLY A 46 9.95 20.02 17.51
C GLY A 46 8.76 20.04 16.54
N LYS A 47 9.00 20.13 15.24
CA LYS A 47 7.94 20.11 14.22
C LYS A 47 7.46 18.69 14.00
N VAL A 48 6.13 18.54 14.04
CA VAL A 48 5.46 17.27 13.76
C VAL A 48 5.35 17.06 12.25
N LEU A 49 5.97 16.00 11.75
CA LEU A 49 5.97 15.58 10.35
C LEU A 49 5.23 14.24 10.22
N PRO A 50 4.02 14.22 9.63
CA PRO A 50 3.36 12.97 9.28
C PRO A 50 4.11 12.34 8.10
N LYS A 51 4.52 11.08 8.25
CA LYS A 51 5.20 10.31 7.22
C LYS A 51 4.38 9.08 6.88
N LEU A 52 3.96 8.99 5.62
CA LEU A 52 3.45 7.75 5.04
C LEU A 52 4.61 6.99 4.40
N ASP A 53 4.59 5.67 4.60
CA ASP A 53 5.58 4.78 4.03
C ASP A 53 4.95 3.47 3.59
N LEU A 54 5.69 2.71 2.78
CA LEU A 54 5.27 1.42 2.26
C LEU A 54 6.14 0.30 2.81
N LEU A 55 5.51 -0.80 3.22
CA LEU A 55 6.15 -2.07 3.51
C LEU A 55 5.55 -3.13 2.58
N THR A 56 6.39 -3.74 1.75
CA THR A 56 5.99 -4.83 0.87
C THR A 56 6.19 -6.16 1.59
N GLN A 57 5.11 -6.93 1.76
CA GLN A 57 5.16 -8.28 2.31
C GLN A 57 5.03 -9.28 1.17
N VAL A 58 6.12 -10.01 0.94
CA VAL A 58 6.18 -11.07 -0.08
C VAL A 58 6.78 -12.35 0.49
N PRO A 59 6.39 -13.53 -0.01
CA PRO A 59 7.05 -14.79 0.37
C PRO A 59 8.54 -14.77 0.01
N GLN A 60 9.39 -15.33 0.86
CA GLN A 60 10.85 -15.34 0.67
C GLN A 60 11.29 -15.87 -0.71
N ARG A 61 10.64 -16.93 -1.20
CA ARG A 61 10.87 -17.48 -2.55
C ARG A 61 10.69 -16.46 -3.69
N VAL A 62 9.84 -15.45 -3.50
CA VAL A 62 9.61 -14.39 -4.50
C VAL A 62 10.73 -13.35 -4.42
N LEU A 63 11.25 -13.10 -3.21
CA LEU A 63 12.38 -12.19 -3.01
C LEU A 63 13.64 -12.70 -3.73
N GLU A 64 13.88 -14.02 -3.72
CA GLU A 64 15.00 -14.64 -4.45
C GLU A 64 14.90 -14.47 -5.97
N LEU A 65 13.67 -14.27 -6.49
CA LEU A 65 13.41 -14.07 -7.91
C LEU A 65 13.44 -12.58 -8.31
N ASP A 66 13.49 -11.66 -7.35
CA ASP A 66 13.48 -10.20 -7.58
C ASP A 66 14.87 -9.68 -7.97
N LYS A 67 15.32 -10.05 -9.18
CA LYS A 67 16.62 -9.65 -9.73
C LYS A 67 16.79 -8.13 -9.86
N ASN A 68 15.68 -7.40 -9.93
CA ASN A 68 15.64 -5.96 -10.14
C ASN A 68 15.45 -5.18 -8.83
N ARG A 69 15.37 -5.86 -7.67
CA ARG A 69 15.15 -5.24 -6.35
C ARG A 69 13.90 -4.34 -6.34
N VAL A 70 12.86 -4.74 -7.07
CA VAL A 70 11.57 -4.02 -7.14
C VAL A 70 10.93 -3.96 -5.76
N ILE A 71 11.01 -5.05 -4.98
CA ILE A 71 10.43 -5.13 -3.64
C ILE A 71 11.11 -4.11 -2.71
N GLU A 72 12.43 -4.04 -2.76
CA GLU A 72 13.20 -3.10 -1.93
C GLU A 72 13.01 -1.63 -2.34
N THR A 73 12.84 -1.38 -3.64
CA THR A 73 12.72 -0.01 -4.17
C THR A 73 11.28 0.52 -4.18
N ALA A 74 10.28 -0.34 -4.01
CA ALA A 74 8.87 0.03 -3.96
C ALA A 74 8.54 1.15 -2.95
N PRO A 75 9.09 1.18 -1.72
CA PRO A 75 8.87 2.28 -0.78
C PRO A 75 9.35 3.64 -1.29
N LEU A 76 10.47 3.67 -2.05
CA LEU A 76 10.94 4.90 -2.68
C LEU A 76 9.98 5.36 -3.78
N GLY A 77 9.54 4.45 -4.64
CA GLY A 77 8.56 4.74 -5.69
C GLY A 77 7.25 5.28 -5.12
N PHE A 78 6.77 4.70 -4.02
CA PHE A 78 5.58 5.18 -3.31
C PHE A 78 5.74 6.61 -2.79
N ARG A 79 6.87 6.93 -2.16
CA ARG A 79 7.14 8.31 -1.68
C ARG A 79 7.20 9.33 -2.81
N ASN A 80 7.74 8.94 -3.96
CA ASN A 80 7.73 9.80 -5.15
C ASN A 80 6.29 10.04 -5.64
N LEU A 81 5.45 9.01 -5.67
CA LEU A 81 4.03 9.16 -6.02
C LEU A 81 3.30 10.07 -5.04
N LEU A 82 3.55 9.96 -3.73
CA LEU A 82 2.98 10.87 -2.73
C LEU A 82 3.32 12.33 -3.03
N GLY A 83 4.57 12.62 -3.44
CA GLY A 83 4.99 13.97 -3.80
C GLY A 83 4.36 14.50 -5.09
N VAL A 84 4.03 13.62 -6.03
CA VAL A 84 3.47 13.99 -7.35
C VAL A 84 1.94 14.07 -7.33
N LEU A 85 1.27 13.08 -6.74
CA LEU A 85 -0.18 12.93 -6.78
C LEU A 85 -0.88 13.39 -5.50
N GLY A 86 -0.14 13.53 -4.40
CA GLY A 86 -0.73 13.69 -3.07
C GLY A 86 -1.23 12.36 -2.49
N ILE A 87 -1.65 12.40 -1.22
CA ILE A 87 -1.95 11.20 -0.42
C ILE A 87 -3.15 10.44 -0.98
N GLU A 88 -4.31 11.09 -1.11
CA GLU A 88 -5.56 10.41 -1.50
C GLU A 88 -5.45 9.74 -2.87
N ALA A 89 -4.93 10.47 -3.87
CA ALA A 89 -4.79 9.95 -5.23
C ALA A 89 -3.75 8.84 -5.33
N THR A 90 -2.67 8.88 -4.53
CA THR A 90 -1.69 7.80 -4.47
C THR A 90 -2.31 6.52 -3.90
N LEU A 91 -3.03 6.64 -2.78
CA LEU A 91 -3.69 5.50 -2.14
C LEU A 91 -4.74 4.87 -3.05
N GLU A 92 -5.60 5.69 -3.66
CA GLU A 92 -6.63 5.25 -4.61
C GLU A 92 -6.02 4.53 -5.81
N SER A 93 -4.96 5.09 -6.39
CA SER A 93 -4.24 4.49 -7.53
C SER A 93 -3.63 3.14 -7.17
N LEU A 94 -3.00 3.05 -6.00
CA LEU A 94 -2.38 1.82 -5.51
C LEU A 94 -3.41 0.73 -5.23
N ILE A 95 -4.50 1.06 -4.54
CA ILE A 95 -5.59 0.09 -4.27
C ILE A 95 -6.17 -0.40 -5.59
N LYS A 96 -6.47 0.50 -6.54
CA LYS A 96 -6.94 0.09 -7.87
C LYS A 96 -5.97 -0.87 -8.56
N LEU A 97 -4.68 -0.56 -8.57
CA LEU A 97 -3.66 -1.41 -9.21
C LEU A 97 -3.60 -2.82 -8.60
N LEU A 98 -3.78 -2.94 -7.29
CA LEU A 98 -3.77 -4.24 -6.60
C LEU A 98 -5.09 -5.00 -6.72
N CYS A 99 -6.19 -4.27 -6.95
CA CYS A 99 -7.53 -4.80 -7.16
C CYS A 99 -7.87 -5.07 -8.64
N THR A 100 -7.08 -4.60 -9.60
CA THR A 100 -7.33 -4.83 -11.03
C THR A 100 -7.06 -6.28 -11.39
N GLU A 101 -8.07 -7.14 -11.19
CA GLU A 101 -8.41 -8.33 -11.99
C GLU A 101 -9.89 -8.78 -11.83
N GLU A 102 -10.79 -7.94 -11.30
CA GLU A 102 -12.25 -8.25 -11.25
C GLU A 102 -13.02 -7.87 -12.54
N HIS A 103 -12.41 -7.13 -13.48
CA HIS A 103 -13.09 -6.71 -14.72
C HIS A 103 -12.69 -7.46 -15.99
N ALA A 104 -11.75 -8.41 -15.93
CA ALA A 104 -11.35 -9.20 -17.09
C ALA A 104 -12.09 -10.55 -17.23
N ARG A 105 -12.83 -11.00 -16.21
CA ARG A 105 -13.47 -12.34 -16.20
C ARG A 105 -14.99 -12.39 -16.34
N SER A 106 -15.70 -11.26 -16.50
CA SER A 106 -17.15 -11.28 -16.77
C SER A 106 -17.52 -11.37 -18.27
N ARG A 107 -16.54 -11.59 -19.15
CA ARG A 107 -16.80 -11.99 -20.54
C ARG A 107 -16.25 -13.39 -20.74
N HIS A 108 -17.05 -14.40 -20.41
CA HIS A 108 -17.24 -15.66 -21.15
C HIS A 108 -18.46 -16.38 -20.58
#